data_AF-A0A329RZ20-F1
#
_entry.id   AF-A0A329RZ20-F1
#
_cell.length_a   1.000
_cell.length_b   1.000
_cell.length_c   1.000
_cell.angle_alpha   90.00
_cell.angle_beta   90.00
_cell.angle_gamma   90.00
#
_symmetry.space_group_name_H-M   'P 1'
#
loop_
_entity.id
_entity.type
_entity.pdbx_description
1 polymer ?
#
loop_
_entity_poly.entity_id
_entity_poly.type
_entity_poly.pdbx_seq_one_letter_code
_entity_poly.pdbx_strand_id
1 'polypeptide(L)'
;MTALGSQMEELLASWDDATAPIDARVREDPLMIASASEIVASSRVKRLAGPSTVLCRPWEHADFLSRVSSFSIASWFAKPDVISAFECARHGWRNSGPDQLHCNCCKQFLCFKIDDKLSEAGALKVAKKFAEQLVAGHTQLCPWQGNPSPEAFTTLPIATKRQVYEGFMDRLEELVARMREDDEFHDQIRAIKVVDAVLATILNEAGGTEDSAASLDTATFALKLSVRIPQLKDTPISSEALVSAAFLIVCGWQFDEKDVEMLWCGSCNRRWQPFSVKASKENDEKEIEPPAKRLKTDTARAVDLLSQHRHFCPWVAGRKSTGVDDYGEIDPKLWEFVKLPGWKQYAQCMSFLGNPEDRAIVAVASSDCQETRVCNPVVALESIRAVLDL
;
A
#
# COMPACT_ATOMS: atom_id res chain seq x y z
N MET A 1 9.64 -0.16 -58.91
CA MET A 1 9.56 -1.52 -58.30
C MET A 1 10.19 -1.59 -56.90
N THR A 2 10.58 -0.48 -56.27
CA THR A 2 11.15 -0.44 -54.92
C THR A 2 10.15 -0.10 -53.81
N ALA A 3 8.98 0.48 -54.15
CA ALA A 3 7.96 0.89 -53.15
C ALA A 3 7.04 -0.25 -52.68
N LEU A 4 6.96 -1.36 -53.43
CA LEU A 4 6.12 -2.50 -53.06
C LEU A 4 6.84 -3.45 -52.09
N GLY A 5 8.17 -3.52 -52.18
CA GLY A 5 9.01 -4.34 -51.28
C GLY A 5 9.00 -3.79 -49.86
N SER A 6 9.13 -2.46 -49.70
CA SER A 6 9.11 -1.83 -48.38
C SER A 6 7.77 -1.98 -47.65
N GLN A 7 6.64 -1.93 -48.40
CA GLN A 7 5.31 -2.14 -47.81
C GLN A 7 5.08 -3.59 -47.40
N MET A 8 5.65 -4.56 -48.13
CA MET A 8 5.58 -5.98 -47.76
C MET A 8 6.46 -6.27 -46.53
N GLU A 9 7.65 -5.68 -46.44
CA GLU A 9 8.53 -5.80 -45.27
C GLU A 9 7.91 -5.17 -44.01
N GLU A 10 7.23 -4.03 -44.14
CA GLU A 10 6.50 -3.41 -43.02
C GLU A 10 5.32 -4.28 -42.54
N LEU A 11 4.61 -4.91 -43.47
CA LEU A 11 3.50 -5.81 -43.15
C LEU A 11 3.99 -7.11 -42.51
N LEU A 12 5.11 -7.67 -42.97
CA LEU A 12 5.72 -8.87 -42.38
C LEU A 12 6.28 -8.59 -40.98
N ALA A 13 6.94 -7.44 -40.78
CA ALA A 13 7.42 -7.02 -39.45
C ALA A 13 6.26 -6.79 -38.47
N SER A 14 5.13 -6.24 -38.94
CA SER A 14 3.91 -6.10 -38.15
C SER A 14 3.27 -7.44 -37.80
N TRP A 15 3.37 -8.44 -38.67
CA TRP A 15 2.82 -9.78 -38.41
C TRP A 15 3.72 -10.57 -37.45
N ASP A 16 5.04 -10.45 -37.58
CA ASP A 16 5.99 -11.10 -36.67
C ASP A 16 5.87 -10.56 -35.23
N ASP A 17 5.67 -9.24 -35.03
CA ASP A 17 5.43 -8.68 -33.68
C ASP A 17 4.07 -9.12 -33.08
N ALA A 18 3.06 -9.31 -33.93
CA ALA A 18 1.74 -9.75 -33.50
C ALA A 18 1.66 -11.25 -33.19
N THR A 19 2.60 -12.06 -33.70
CA THR A 19 2.57 -13.53 -33.58
C THR A 19 3.77 -14.13 -32.85
N ALA A 20 4.73 -13.30 -32.44
CA ALA A 20 5.85 -13.74 -31.61
C ALA A 20 5.36 -14.35 -30.28
N PRO A 21 5.90 -15.52 -29.87
CA PRO A 21 5.60 -16.12 -28.57
C PRO A 21 5.97 -15.17 -27.42
N ILE A 22 5.12 -15.11 -26.40
CA ILE A 22 5.18 -14.16 -25.26
C ILE A 22 6.52 -14.22 -24.49
N ASP A 23 7.29 -15.29 -24.61
CA ASP A 23 8.57 -15.46 -23.90
C ASP A 23 9.78 -14.79 -24.57
N ALA A 24 9.64 -14.16 -25.74
CA ALA A 24 10.73 -13.44 -26.41
C ALA A 24 10.85 -11.95 -26.01
N ARG A 25 9.93 -11.42 -25.18
CA ARG A 25 10.06 -10.08 -24.59
C ARG A 25 10.76 -10.19 -23.23
N VAL A 26 12.05 -10.47 -23.27
CA VAL A 26 12.91 -10.43 -22.09
C VAL A 26 12.79 -9.04 -21.46
N ARG A 27 12.41 -9.07 -20.19
CA ARG A 27 12.35 -7.98 -19.22
C ARG A 27 13.55 -7.04 -19.32
N GLU A 28 13.29 -5.80 -19.69
CA GLU A 28 13.95 -4.65 -19.08
C GLU A 28 12.87 -3.89 -18.30
N ASP A 29 12.61 -4.33 -17.07
CA ASP A 29 12.52 -3.41 -15.92
C ASP A 29 12.42 -4.22 -14.61
N PRO A 30 13.50 -4.33 -13.82
CA PRO A 30 13.42 -4.77 -12.45
C PRO A 30 13.01 -3.59 -11.58
N LEU A 31 11.75 -3.60 -11.11
CA LEU A 31 11.28 -2.97 -9.86
C LEU A 31 12.19 -1.87 -9.31
N MET A 32 12.11 -0.65 -9.82
CA MET A 32 12.68 0.52 -9.14
C MET A 32 11.74 1.71 -9.18
N ILE A 33 11.69 2.35 -8.01
CA ILE A 33 10.92 3.50 -7.60
C ILE A 33 11.30 4.70 -8.49
N ALA A 34 10.32 5.28 -9.19
CA ALA A 34 10.46 6.59 -9.84
C ALA A 34 9.55 7.60 -9.16
N SER A 35 10.09 8.79 -8.87
CA SER A 35 9.38 9.88 -8.21
C SER A 35 8.39 10.57 -9.17
N ALA A 36 7.35 11.20 -8.60
CA ALA A 36 6.23 11.78 -9.34
C ALA A 36 6.63 12.87 -10.36
N SER A 37 7.84 13.42 -10.29
CA SER A 37 8.34 14.48 -11.16
C SER A 37 8.89 14.01 -12.51
N GLU A 38 9.17 12.71 -12.71
CA GLU A 38 9.64 12.19 -14.01
C GLU A 38 8.50 11.76 -14.95
N ILE A 39 7.27 11.68 -14.44
CA ILE A 39 6.08 11.23 -15.20
C ILE A 39 5.63 12.27 -16.25
N VAL A 40 6.08 13.53 -16.17
CA VAL A 40 5.57 14.61 -17.04
C VAL A 40 6.36 14.76 -18.36
N ALA A 41 7.50 14.09 -18.54
CA ALA A 41 8.40 14.38 -19.67
C ALA A 41 8.47 13.34 -20.81
N SER A 42 7.82 12.18 -20.73
CA SER A 42 7.84 11.21 -21.85
C SER A 42 6.64 11.36 -22.78
N SER A 43 6.77 12.30 -23.71
CA SER A 43 5.85 12.50 -24.83
C SER A 43 5.97 11.35 -25.84
N ARG A 44 5.29 10.21 -25.61
CA ARG A 44 5.16 9.16 -26.65
C ARG A 44 3.96 8.23 -26.50
N VAL A 45 2.77 8.77 -26.24
CA VAL A 45 1.50 8.07 -26.55
C VAL A 45 0.52 9.05 -27.21
N LYS A 46 0.69 9.29 -28.52
CA LYS A 46 -0.43 9.68 -29.38
C LYS A 46 -0.83 8.46 -30.20
N ARG A 47 -1.74 7.63 -29.66
CA ARG A 47 -2.54 6.71 -30.47
C ARG A 47 -4.01 6.77 -30.02
N LEU A 48 -4.83 7.21 -30.96
CA LEU A 48 -6.29 7.06 -31.07
C LEU A 48 -7.14 7.66 -29.92
N ALA A 49 -7.25 8.98 -29.91
CA ALA A 49 -8.33 9.68 -29.21
C ALA A 49 -9.65 9.55 -30.00
N GLY A 50 -10.37 8.46 -29.75
CA GLY A 50 -11.84 8.50 -29.68
C GLY A 50 -12.26 8.53 -28.21
N PRO A 51 -13.47 8.99 -27.84
CA PRO A 51 -13.95 8.93 -26.47
C PRO A 51 -14.31 7.47 -26.11
N SER A 52 -13.29 6.64 -25.88
CA SER A 52 -13.45 5.30 -25.33
C SER A 52 -13.41 5.38 -23.82
N THR A 53 -14.58 5.60 -23.20
CA THR A 53 -14.74 5.41 -21.76
C THR A 53 -14.71 3.92 -21.47
N VAL A 54 -13.54 3.29 -21.47
CA VAL A 54 -13.41 1.90 -21.02
C VAL A 54 -13.70 1.88 -19.52
N LEU A 55 -14.93 1.50 -19.15
CA LEU A 55 -15.40 1.51 -17.76
C LEU A 55 -14.85 0.36 -16.90
N CYS A 56 -14.25 -0.66 -17.52
CA CYS A 56 -13.70 -1.83 -16.85
C CYS A 56 -12.19 -1.91 -17.10
N ARG A 57 -11.41 -1.52 -16.09
CA ARG A 57 -9.94 -1.61 -16.08
C ARG A 57 -9.49 -2.36 -14.82
N PRO A 58 -9.59 -3.70 -14.81
CA PRO A 58 -9.32 -4.51 -13.61
C PRO A 58 -7.85 -4.48 -13.20
N TRP A 59 -6.95 -4.26 -14.15
CA TRP A 59 -5.49 -4.23 -13.95
C TRP A 59 -4.96 -2.86 -13.54
N GLU A 60 -5.82 -1.84 -13.46
CA GLU A 60 -5.44 -0.49 -13.04
C GLU A 60 -5.65 -0.32 -11.53
N HIS A 61 -4.55 -0.22 -10.79
CA HIS A 61 -4.60 -0.08 -9.32
C HIS A 61 -5.34 1.19 -8.88
N ALA A 62 -5.16 2.31 -9.60
CA ALA A 62 -5.88 3.56 -9.32
C ALA A 62 -7.40 3.41 -9.44
N ASP A 63 -7.88 2.65 -10.44
CA ASP A 63 -9.31 2.36 -10.61
C ASP A 63 -9.84 1.44 -9.52
N PHE A 64 -9.04 0.46 -9.08
CA PHE A 64 -9.37 -0.37 -7.93
C PHE A 64 -9.54 0.50 -6.67
N LEU A 65 -8.57 1.36 -6.35
CA LEU A 65 -8.65 2.26 -5.19
C LEU A 65 -9.82 3.24 -5.29
N SER A 66 -10.16 3.72 -6.49
CA SER A 66 -11.38 4.53 -6.75
C SER A 66 -12.67 3.76 -6.42
N ARG A 67 -12.73 2.45 -6.66
CA ARG A 67 -13.89 1.64 -6.24
C ARG A 67 -13.91 1.46 -4.73
N VAL A 68 -12.78 1.14 -4.10
CA VAL A 68 -12.66 1.04 -2.64
C VAL A 68 -13.09 2.34 -1.94
N SER A 69 -12.81 3.50 -2.54
CA SER A 69 -13.16 4.80 -1.99
C SER A 69 -14.66 5.03 -1.82
N SER A 70 -15.50 4.31 -2.58
CA SER A 70 -16.96 4.44 -2.49
C SER A 70 -17.52 3.87 -1.19
N PHE A 71 -16.78 3.01 -0.49
CA PHE A 71 -17.24 2.33 0.72
C PHE A 71 -17.01 3.21 1.95
N SER A 72 -17.98 3.30 2.85
CA SER A 72 -17.84 3.99 4.14
C SER A 72 -18.35 3.13 5.30
N ILE A 73 -17.96 3.47 6.53
CA ILE A 73 -18.46 2.79 7.74
C ILE A 73 -19.99 2.90 7.82
N ALA A 74 -20.56 4.04 7.40
CA ALA A 74 -22.01 4.26 7.44
C ALA A 74 -22.80 3.43 6.41
N SER A 75 -22.15 2.93 5.36
CA SER A 75 -22.81 2.31 4.20
C SER A 75 -22.42 0.84 3.98
N TRP A 76 -21.28 0.41 4.51
CA TRP A 76 -20.77 -0.95 4.40
C TRP A 76 -20.11 -1.39 5.70
N PHE A 77 -20.89 -1.37 6.77
CA PHE A 77 -20.42 -1.60 8.13
C PHE A 77 -20.16 -3.08 8.43
N ALA A 78 -19.08 -3.35 9.16
CA ALA A 78 -18.77 -4.63 9.81
C ALA A 78 -18.99 -5.88 8.94
N LYS A 79 -18.66 -5.78 7.64
CA LYS A 79 -18.82 -6.91 6.72
C LYS A 79 -17.70 -7.94 6.89
N PRO A 80 -18.02 -9.25 6.88
CA PRO A 80 -17.04 -10.32 6.87
C PRO A 80 -16.05 -10.20 5.72
N ASP A 81 -14.86 -10.78 5.89
CA ASP A 81 -13.75 -10.66 4.92
C ASP A 81 -14.11 -11.04 3.48
N VAL A 82 -14.90 -12.10 3.33
CA VAL A 82 -15.36 -12.64 2.03
C VAL A 82 -16.23 -11.66 1.23
N ILE A 83 -16.75 -10.61 1.88
CA ILE A 83 -17.52 -9.53 1.27
C ILE A 83 -17.02 -8.16 1.77
N SER A 84 -15.73 -8.09 2.08
CA SER A 84 -15.07 -6.83 2.43
C SER A 84 -15.15 -5.82 1.28
N ALA A 85 -14.87 -4.55 1.57
CA ALA A 85 -14.84 -3.53 0.52
C ALA A 85 -13.83 -3.84 -0.58
N PHE A 86 -12.70 -4.47 -0.23
CA PHE A 86 -11.70 -4.95 -1.18
C PHE A 86 -12.23 -6.05 -2.08
N GLU A 87 -12.86 -7.09 -1.52
CA GLU A 87 -13.43 -8.17 -2.34
C GLU A 87 -14.52 -7.63 -3.27
N CYS A 88 -15.42 -6.79 -2.76
CA CYS A 88 -16.43 -6.14 -3.59
C CYS A 88 -15.78 -5.31 -4.73
N ALA A 89 -14.80 -4.46 -4.40
CA ALA A 89 -14.11 -3.63 -5.39
C ALA A 89 -13.29 -4.44 -6.39
N ARG A 90 -12.66 -5.56 -5.99
CA ARG A 90 -11.95 -6.46 -6.91
C ARG A 90 -12.89 -6.98 -7.99
N HIS A 91 -14.11 -7.34 -7.60
CA HIS A 91 -15.15 -7.82 -8.52
C HIS A 91 -15.92 -6.70 -9.23
N GLY A 92 -15.41 -5.46 -9.23
CA GLY A 92 -15.96 -4.35 -10.00
C GLY A 92 -17.10 -3.58 -9.33
N TRP A 93 -17.46 -3.94 -8.10
CA TRP A 93 -18.56 -3.30 -7.39
C TRP A 93 -18.14 -2.01 -6.70
N ARG A 94 -19.04 -1.03 -6.72
CA ARG A 94 -18.95 0.20 -5.92
C ARG A 94 -20.08 0.20 -4.90
N ASN A 95 -19.85 0.76 -3.73
CA ASN A 95 -20.92 0.99 -2.78
C ASN A 95 -21.78 2.17 -3.25
N SER A 96 -23.09 1.97 -3.33
CA SER A 96 -24.06 2.98 -3.79
C SER A 96 -25.02 3.44 -2.70
N GLY A 97 -24.99 2.80 -1.52
CA GLY A 97 -25.88 3.09 -0.40
C GLY A 97 -25.69 2.06 0.73
N PRO A 98 -26.48 2.15 1.81
CA PRO A 98 -26.42 1.19 2.91
C PRO A 98 -26.64 -0.23 2.41
N ASP A 99 -25.62 -1.06 2.61
CA ASP A 99 -25.56 -2.47 2.23
C ASP A 99 -25.86 -2.73 0.74
N GLN A 100 -25.58 -1.75 -0.12
CA GLN A 100 -25.83 -1.82 -1.55
C GLN A 100 -24.56 -1.71 -2.37
N LEU A 101 -24.47 -2.55 -3.39
CA LEU A 101 -23.42 -2.56 -4.40
C LEU A 101 -24.01 -2.23 -5.76
N HIS A 102 -23.24 -1.54 -6.60
CA HIS A 102 -23.58 -1.18 -7.96
C HIS A 102 -22.40 -1.40 -8.90
N CYS A 103 -22.65 -1.96 -10.08
CA CYS A 103 -21.66 -2.09 -11.14
C CYS A 103 -21.82 -1.00 -12.21
N ASN A 104 -20.79 -0.18 -12.41
CA ASN A 104 -20.84 0.89 -13.41
C ASN A 104 -20.93 0.39 -14.86
N CYS A 105 -20.53 -0.85 -15.14
CA CYS A 105 -20.55 -1.42 -16.49
C CYS A 105 -21.92 -1.98 -16.85
N CYS A 106 -22.45 -2.91 -16.05
CA CYS A 106 -23.71 -3.62 -16.33
C CYS A 106 -24.95 -3.04 -15.62
N LYS A 107 -24.76 -2.02 -14.76
CA LYS A 107 -25.82 -1.33 -14.00
C LYS A 107 -26.59 -2.23 -13.02
N GLN A 108 -26.12 -3.44 -12.75
CA GLN A 108 -26.70 -4.31 -11.74
C GLN A 108 -26.45 -3.79 -10.33
N PHE A 109 -27.35 -4.17 -9.43
CA PHE A 109 -27.27 -3.86 -8.00
C PHE A 109 -27.36 -5.14 -7.18
N LEU A 110 -26.58 -5.21 -6.10
CA LEU A 110 -26.71 -6.23 -5.07
C LEU A 110 -27.03 -5.57 -3.74
N CYS A 111 -27.85 -6.22 -2.91
CA CYS A 111 -28.15 -5.75 -1.57
C CYS A 111 -27.88 -6.86 -0.57
N PHE A 112 -27.03 -6.58 0.41
CA PHE A 112 -26.67 -7.54 1.44
C PHE A 112 -27.53 -7.32 2.69
N LYS A 113 -28.49 -8.21 2.92
CA LYS A 113 -29.33 -8.18 4.12
C LYS A 113 -29.07 -9.42 4.95
N ILE A 114 -28.80 -9.21 6.24
CA ILE A 114 -28.73 -10.27 7.24
C ILE A 114 -29.95 -10.12 8.15
N ASP A 115 -30.55 -11.23 8.55
CA ASP A 115 -31.56 -11.24 9.61
C ASP A 115 -30.87 -11.17 10.98
N ASP A 116 -31.27 -10.19 11.80
CA ASP A 116 -30.72 -9.94 13.15
C ASP A 116 -30.84 -11.13 14.11
N LYS A 117 -31.68 -12.12 13.77
CA LYS A 117 -31.87 -13.36 14.56
C LYS A 117 -30.82 -14.42 14.28
N LEU A 118 -29.99 -14.24 13.25
CA LEU A 118 -28.96 -15.21 12.89
C LEU A 118 -27.78 -15.17 13.88
N SER A 119 -27.28 -16.35 14.25
CA SER A 119 -25.99 -16.45 14.93
C SER A 119 -24.86 -15.99 14.01
N GLU A 120 -23.69 -15.69 14.57
CA GLU A 120 -22.50 -15.31 13.81
C GLU A 120 -22.14 -16.34 12.72
N ALA A 121 -22.22 -17.63 13.04
CA ALA A 121 -22.02 -18.70 12.06
C ALA A 121 -23.08 -18.70 10.94
N GLY A 122 -24.33 -18.34 11.26
CA GLY A 122 -25.39 -18.15 10.28
C GLY A 122 -25.13 -16.95 9.36
N ALA A 123 -24.78 -15.81 9.95
CA ALA A 123 -24.39 -14.59 9.23
C ALA A 123 -23.22 -14.84 8.27
N LEU A 124 -22.21 -15.60 8.70
CA LEU A 124 -21.07 -15.95 7.84
C LEU A 124 -21.48 -16.86 6.67
N LYS A 125 -22.42 -17.78 6.85
CA LYS A 125 -22.96 -18.60 5.75
C LYS A 125 -23.70 -17.74 4.72
N VAL A 126 -24.48 -16.75 5.16
CA VAL A 126 -25.15 -15.79 4.28
C VAL A 126 -24.11 -14.95 3.53
N ALA A 127 -23.08 -14.46 4.22
CA ALA A 127 -21.98 -13.72 3.61
C ALA A 127 -21.24 -14.53 2.54
N LYS A 128 -20.96 -15.82 2.78
CA LYS A 128 -20.33 -16.70 1.78
C LYS A 128 -21.20 -16.88 0.54
N LYS A 129 -22.51 -17.09 0.69
CA LYS A 129 -23.45 -17.13 -0.44
C LYS A 129 -23.52 -15.79 -1.19
N PHE A 130 -23.45 -14.67 -0.47
CA PHE A 130 -23.40 -13.36 -1.10
C PHE A 130 -22.07 -13.13 -1.83
N ALA A 131 -20.95 -13.66 -1.33
CA ALA A 131 -19.66 -13.57 -2.00
C ALA A 131 -19.70 -14.22 -3.40
N GLU A 132 -20.43 -15.32 -3.57
CA GLU A 132 -20.67 -15.94 -4.89
C GLU A 132 -21.38 -14.96 -5.87
N GLN A 133 -22.26 -14.10 -5.34
CA GLN A 133 -22.94 -13.07 -6.14
C GLN A 133 -22.00 -11.94 -6.58
N LEU A 134 -20.83 -11.77 -5.96
CA LEU A 134 -19.85 -10.79 -6.47
C LEU A 134 -19.39 -11.13 -7.90
N VAL A 135 -19.43 -12.41 -8.27
CA VAL A 135 -19.15 -12.87 -9.64
C VAL A 135 -20.45 -13.04 -10.43
N ALA A 136 -21.39 -13.82 -9.90
CA ALA A 136 -22.60 -14.23 -10.62
C ALA A 136 -23.68 -13.13 -10.72
N GLY A 137 -23.60 -12.10 -9.88
CA GLY A 137 -24.56 -10.98 -9.86
C GLY A 137 -24.39 -9.98 -10.99
N HIS A 138 -23.33 -10.11 -11.79
CA HIS A 138 -23.17 -9.35 -13.02
C HIS A 138 -24.04 -9.94 -14.16
N THR A 139 -24.39 -9.12 -15.15
CA THR A 139 -24.97 -9.65 -16.41
C THR A 139 -23.94 -10.49 -17.16
N GLN A 140 -24.39 -11.44 -17.99
CA GLN A 140 -23.52 -12.35 -18.76
C GLN A 140 -22.52 -11.66 -19.71
N LEU A 141 -22.79 -10.41 -20.10
CA LEU A 141 -21.92 -9.61 -20.96
C LEU A 141 -21.11 -8.56 -20.19
N CYS A 142 -21.12 -8.62 -18.85
CA CYS A 142 -20.38 -7.68 -18.05
C CYS A 142 -18.88 -8.03 -18.10
N PRO A 143 -17.99 -7.07 -18.39
CA PRO A 143 -16.55 -7.35 -18.46
C PRO A 143 -15.93 -7.69 -17.10
N TRP A 144 -16.64 -7.50 -15.97
CA TRP A 144 -16.19 -7.91 -14.63
C TRP A 144 -16.45 -9.39 -14.32
N GLN A 145 -17.30 -10.06 -15.11
CA GLN A 145 -17.57 -11.48 -14.92
C GLN A 145 -16.31 -12.28 -15.29
N GLY A 146 -15.71 -12.95 -14.30
CA GLY A 146 -14.47 -13.72 -14.49
C GLY A 146 -13.20 -12.89 -14.65
N ASN A 147 -13.26 -11.56 -14.47
CA ASN A 147 -12.12 -10.66 -14.64
C ASN A 147 -11.97 -9.71 -13.42
N PRO A 148 -11.78 -10.26 -12.21
CA PRO A 148 -11.56 -9.44 -11.02
C PRO A 148 -10.20 -8.72 -11.07
N SER A 149 -10.07 -7.62 -10.35
CA SER A 149 -8.75 -7.02 -10.11
C SER A 149 -7.81 -8.00 -9.38
N PRO A 150 -6.49 -7.92 -9.64
CA PRO A 150 -5.48 -8.75 -8.98
C PRO A 150 -5.60 -8.75 -7.45
N GLU A 151 -5.42 -9.91 -6.83
CA GLU A 151 -5.43 -10.04 -5.37
C GLU A 151 -4.32 -9.23 -4.71
N ALA A 152 -3.17 -9.10 -5.39
CA ALA A 152 -2.04 -8.30 -4.96
C ALA A 152 -2.44 -6.85 -4.59
N PHE A 153 -3.50 -6.30 -5.20
CA PHE A 153 -3.99 -4.93 -4.91
C PHE A 153 -4.58 -4.78 -3.51
N THR A 154 -4.90 -5.88 -2.82
CA THR A 154 -5.40 -5.86 -1.43
C THR A 154 -4.29 -5.93 -0.40
N THR A 155 -3.04 -6.09 -0.85
CA THR A 155 -1.88 -6.34 0.00
C THR A 155 -0.84 -5.23 -0.15
N LEU A 156 0.05 -5.09 0.84
CA LEU A 156 1.21 -4.21 0.67
C LEU A 156 2.19 -4.80 -0.35
N PRO A 157 3.00 -3.96 -1.02
CA PRO A 157 4.05 -4.44 -1.91
C PRO A 157 4.97 -5.45 -1.23
N ILE A 158 5.46 -6.43 -1.98
CA ILE A 158 6.49 -7.36 -1.51
C ILE A 158 7.80 -6.57 -1.46
N ALA A 159 8.30 -6.32 -0.27
CA ALA A 159 9.53 -5.57 -0.05
C ALA A 159 10.36 -6.21 1.07
N THR A 160 11.67 -6.21 0.91
CA THR A 160 12.61 -6.61 1.97
C THR A 160 12.60 -5.61 3.11
N LYS A 161 13.03 -6.04 4.30
CA LYS A 161 13.15 -5.17 5.48
C LYS A 161 13.98 -3.90 5.19
N ARG A 162 15.01 -4.01 4.34
CA ARG A 162 15.87 -2.90 3.89
C ARG A 162 15.13 -1.95 2.96
N GLN A 163 14.43 -2.45 1.95
CA GLN A 163 13.62 -1.61 1.05
C GLN A 163 12.51 -0.86 1.81
N VAL A 164 11.89 -1.50 2.81
CA VAL A 164 10.92 -0.84 3.69
C VAL A 164 11.57 0.29 4.52
N TYR A 165 12.81 0.09 4.98
CA TYR A 165 13.57 1.12 5.68
C TYR A 165 13.96 2.29 4.77
N GLU A 166 14.44 2.02 3.56
CA GLU A 166 14.77 3.05 2.57
C GLU A 166 13.54 3.91 2.25
N GLY A 167 12.40 3.28 1.93
CA GLY A 167 11.15 4.00 1.69
C GLY A 167 10.54 4.67 2.94
N PHE A 168 10.94 4.26 4.15
CA PHE A 168 10.64 5.02 5.37
C PHE A 168 11.47 6.30 5.44
N MET A 169 12.78 6.19 5.20
CA MET A 169 13.71 7.31 5.27
C MET A 169 13.38 8.37 4.22
N ASP A 170 13.10 7.96 2.98
CA ASP A 170 12.71 8.88 1.89
C ASP A 170 11.49 9.73 2.31
N ARG A 171 10.44 9.07 2.81
CA ARG A 171 9.22 9.76 3.26
C ARG A 171 9.44 10.64 4.49
N LEU A 172 10.32 10.22 5.40
CA LEU A 172 10.65 11.01 6.57
C LEU A 172 11.44 12.27 6.17
N GLU A 173 12.40 12.14 5.27
CA GLU A 173 13.19 13.26 4.73
C GLU A 173 12.30 14.26 3.99
N GLU A 174 11.33 13.79 3.20
CA GLU A 174 10.32 14.64 2.55
C GLU A 174 9.47 15.43 3.55
N LEU A 175 8.95 14.76 4.59
CA LEU A 175 8.17 15.43 5.64
C LEU A 175 9.02 16.44 6.42
N VAL A 176 10.27 16.08 6.71
CA VAL A 176 11.25 16.96 7.37
C VAL A 176 11.56 18.18 6.52
N ALA A 177 11.76 18.02 5.21
CA ALA A 177 11.98 19.14 4.31
C ALA A 177 10.77 20.09 4.33
N ARG A 178 9.55 19.55 4.29
CA ARG A 178 8.32 20.34 4.36
C ARG A 178 8.15 21.07 5.69
N MET A 179 8.44 20.41 6.82
CA MET A 179 8.44 21.03 8.15
C MET A 179 9.45 22.17 8.30
N ARG A 180 10.56 22.16 7.54
CA ARG A 180 11.55 23.25 7.55
C ARG A 180 11.13 24.46 6.73
N GLU A 181 10.16 24.29 5.85
CA GLU A 181 9.66 25.34 4.96
C GLU A 181 8.38 25.98 5.48
N ASP A 182 7.61 25.24 6.27
CA ASP A 182 6.31 25.65 6.81
C ASP A 182 6.24 25.39 8.33
N ASP A 183 6.38 26.48 9.10
CA ASP A 183 6.32 26.45 10.57
C ASP A 183 4.92 26.05 11.08
N GLU A 184 3.84 26.41 10.37
CA GLU A 184 2.49 26.01 10.75
C GLU A 184 2.32 24.51 10.59
N PHE A 185 2.83 23.95 9.49
CA PHE A 185 2.84 22.51 9.26
C PHE A 185 3.72 21.76 10.29
N HIS A 186 4.86 22.34 10.68
CA HIS A 186 5.70 21.81 11.76
C HIS A 186 4.94 21.74 13.10
N ASP A 187 4.26 22.82 13.47
CA ASP A 187 3.45 22.89 14.69
C ASP A 187 2.25 21.91 14.64
N GLN A 188 1.63 21.75 13.47
CA GLN A 188 0.56 20.76 13.27
C GLN A 188 1.07 19.35 13.54
N ILE A 189 2.18 18.91 12.91
CA ILE A 189 2.75 17.58 13.18
C ILE A 189 3.09 17.42 14.66
N ARG A 190 3.71 18.45 15.27
CA ARG A 190 4.09 18.45 16.69
C ARG A 190 2.89 18.29 17.64
N ALA A 191 1.74 18.84 17.24
CA ALA A 191 0.50 18.78 18.00
C ALA A 191 -0.15 17.39 18.01
N ILE A 192 0.19 16.51 17.05
CA ILE A 192 -0.33 15.13 17.02
C ILE A 192 0.22 14.37 18.24
N LYS A 193 -0.68 13.94 19.11
CA LYS A 193 -0.36 13.09 20.27
C LYS A 193 -0.86 11.67 20.00
N VAL A 194 0.05 10.72 19.85
CA VAL A 194 -0.32 9.31 19.67
C VAL A 194 -0.56 8.69 21.05
N VAL A 195 -1.54 7.79 21.16
CA VAL A 195 -1.85 7.06 22.40
C VAL A 195 -0.63 6.25 22.86
N ASP A 196 -0.27 6.35 24.16
CA ASP A 196 0.91 5.70 24.75
C ASP A 196 0.94 4.18 24.52
N ALA A 197 -0.22 3.51 24.56
CA ALA A 197 -0.30 2.07 24.28
C ALA A 197 0.15 1.72 22.85
N VAL A 198 -0.16 2.58 21.87
CA VAL A 198 0.24 2.42 20.46
C VAL A 198 1.74 2.69 20.32
N LEU A 199 2.23 3.75 20.96
CA LEU A 199 3.66 4.07 21.01
C LEU A 199 4.47 2.89 21.56
N ALA A 200 4.08 2.36 22.72
CA ALA A 200 4.73 1.22 23.34
C ALA A 200 4.69 -0.02 22.44
N THR A 201 3.56 -0.29 21.79
CA THR A 201 3.41 -1.42 20.87
C THR A 201 4.40 -1.35 19.70
N ILE A 202 4.51 -0.18 19.07
CA ILE A 202 5.41 0.03 17.92
C ILE A 202 6.87 0.00 18.36
N LEU A 203 7.21 0.67 19.46
CA LEU A 203 8.58 0.75 19.97
C LEU A 203 9.11 -0.61 20.46
N ASN A 204 8.26 -1.43 21.07
CA ASN A 204 8.61 -2.80 21.45
C ASN A 204 8.90 -3.66 20.20
N GLU A 205 8.08 -3.55 19.16
CA GLU A 205 8.32 -4.24 17.88
C GLU A 205 9.61 -3.74 17.18
N ALA A 206 9.93 -2.45 17.32
CA ALA A 206 11.16 -1.84 16.82
C ALA A 206 12.43 -2.25 17.58
N GLY A 207 12.31 -2.59 18.87
CA GLY A 207 13.40 -3.04 19.73
C GLY A 207 13.97 -4.41 19.37
N GLY A 208 13.25 -5.20 18.56
CA GLY A 208 13.65 -6.53 18.14
C GLY A 208 13.39 -7.61 19.19
N THR A 209 13.35 -8.86 18.74
CA THR A 209 13.20 -10.08 19.55
C THR A 209 14.53 -10.75 19.91
N GLU A 210 15.67 -10.17 19.50
CA GLU A 210 17.00 -10.74 19.70
C GLU A 210 17.66 -10.14 20.94
N ASP A 211 17.48 -10.80 22.09
CA ASP A 211 18.31 -10.83 23.32
C ASP A 211 18.87 -9.52 23.93
N SER A 212 18.51 -8.34 23.43
CA SER A 212 18.86 -7.06 24.01
C SER A 212 17.69 -6.52 24.81
N ALA A 213 17.78 -6.64 26.13
CA ALA A 213 16.76 -6.25 27.11
C ALA A 213 16.46 -4.73 27.18
N ALA A 214 16.91 -3.92 26.23
CA ALA A 214 16.66 -2.48 26.20
C ALA A 214 15.46 -2.17 25.29
N SER A 215 14.27 -2.05 25.88
CA SER A 215 13.10 -1.51 25.18
C SER A 215 13.44 -0.12 24.64
N LEU A 216 13.22 0.10 23.35
CA LEU A 216 13.48 1.40 22.72
C LEU A 216 12.49 2.43 23.27
N ASP A 217 12.95 3.39 24.07
CA ASP A 217 12.08 4.47 24.53
C ASP A 217 11.96 5.59 23.49
N THR A 218 10.96 6.47 23.68
CA THR A 218 10.69 7.58 22.76
C THR A 218 11.86 8.55 22.64
N ALA A 219 12.62 8.77 23.73
CA ALA A 219 13.76 9.68 23.74
C ALA A 219 14.92 9.13 22.91
N THR A 220 15.26 7.85 23.09
CA THR A 220 16.28 7.14 22.32
C THR A 220 15.87 7.05 20.85
N PHE A 221 14.59 6.80 20.57
CA PHE A 221 14.06 6.81 19.21
C PHE A 221 14.23 8.19 18.55
N ALA A 222 13.86 9.27 19.25
CA ALA A 222 14.04 10.64 18.76
C ALA A 222 15.51 10.97 18.47
N LEU A 223 16.44 10.55 19.34
CA LEU A 223 17.87 10.73 19.13
C LEU A 223 18.36 9.98 17.89
N LYS A 224 17.97 8.70 17.74
CA LYS A 224 18.33 7.89 16.56
C LYS A 224 17.82 8.53 15.26
N LEU A 225 16.59 9.05 15.24
CA LEU A 225 16.05 9.76 14.08
C LEU A 225 16.85 11.06 13.80
N SER A 226 17.14 11.84 14.83
CA SER A 226 17.84 13.12 14.70
C SER A 226 19.26 12.99 14.15
N VAL A 227 19.95 11.88 14.45
CA VAL A 227 21.28 11.55 13.91
C VAL A 227 21.21 11.22 12.41
N ARG A 228 20.10 10.64 11.94
CA ARG A 228 19.94 10.21 10.55
C ARG A 228 19.46 11.31 9.62
N ILE A 229 18.72 12.28 10.13
CA ILE A 229 18.23 13.39 9.33
C ILE A 229 19.37 14.38 9.02
N PRO A 230 19.65 14.67 7.74
CA PRO A 230 20.65 15.66 7.37
C PRO A 230 20.30 17.03 7.96
N GLN A 231 21.24 17.62 8.71
CA GLN A 231 21.13 18.97 9.26
C GLN A 231 21.48 20.00 8.15
N LEU A 232 20.62 20.10 7.14
CA LEU A 232 20.85 20.89 5.93
C LEU A 232 20.44 22.38 6.04
N LYS A 233 19.86 22.83 7.16
CA LYS A 233 19.47 24.23 7.42
C LYS A 233 19.59 24.55 8.93
N ASP A 234 19.81 25.82 9.27
CA ASP A 234 19.88 26.34 10.65
C ASP A 234 18.55 26.30 11.43
N THR A 235 17.45 25.84 10.82
CA THR A 235 16.15 25.68 11.48
C THR A 235 16.04 24.29 12.14
N PRO A 236 16.11 24.20 13.47
CA PRO A 236 16.02 22.92 14.16
C PRO A 236 14.59 22.39 14.15
N ILE A 237 14.41 21.12 13.80
CA ILE A 237 13.13 20.41 13.94
C ILE A 237 13.03 19.89 15.37
N SER A 238 11.90 20.12 16.02
CA SER A 238 11.63 19.55 17.35
C SER A 238 11.62 18.02 17.33
N SER A 239 12.17 17.41 18.38
CA SER A 239 12.16 15.96 18.56
C SER A 239 10.74 15.39 18.56
N GLU A 240 9.78 16.11 19.13
CA GLU A 240 8.38 15.67 19.15
C GLU A 240 7.77 15.61 17.74
N ALA A 241 8.03 16.62 16.90
CA ALA A 241 7.52 16.62 15.53
C ALA A 241 8.15 15.47 14.71
N LEU A 242 9.45 15.24 14.87
CA LEU A 242 10.16 14.17 14.18
C LEU A 242 9.61 12.79 14.56
N VAL A 243 9.35 12.58 15.86
CA VAL A 243 8.75 11.36 16.37
C VAL A 243 7.31 11.18 15.85
N SER A 244 6.48 12.22 15.89
CA SER A 244 5.11 12.18 15.35
C SER A 244 5.10 11.85 13.85
N ALA A 245 5.98 12.48 13.06
CA ALA A 245 6.14 12.19 11.64
C ALA A 245 6.52 10.72 11.40
N ALA A 246 7.50 10.20 12.15
CA ALA A 246 7.90 8.80 12.06
C ALA A 246 6.73 7.85 12.38
N PHE A 247 5.94 8.13 13.43
CA PHE A 247 4.78 7.29 13.76
C PHE A 247 3.67 7.34 12.72
N LEU A 248 3.43 8.48 12.07
CA LEU A 248 2.49 8.56 10.94
C LEU A 248 2.93 7.65 9.80
N ILE A 249 4.21 7.70 9.42
CA ILE A 249 4.78 6.87 8.35
C ILE A 249 4.72 5.39 8.69
N VAL A 250 5.14 5.01 9.92
CA VAL A 250 5.09 3.62 10.41
C VAL A 250 3.67 3.10 10.45
N CYS A 251 2.69 3.95 10.77
CA CYS A 251 1.28 3.58 10.76
C CYS A 251 0.64 3.66 9.36
N GLY A 252 1.38 4.02 8.30
CA GLY A 252 0.88 4.04 6.93
C GLY A 252 0.02 5.23 6.55
N TRP A 253 0.14 6.33 7.29
CA TRP A 253 -0.53 7.60 7.01
C TRP A 253 0.38 8.52 6.20
N GLN A 254 -0.22 9.22 5.25
CA GLN A 254 0.37 10.31 4.48
C GLN A 254 -0.59 11.49 4.45
N PHE A 255 -0.10 12.70 4.19
CA PHE A 255 -0.98 13.86 4.04
C PHE A 255 -1.65 13.85 2.68
N ASP A 256 -2.93 14.23 2.61
CA ASP A 256 -3.63 14.37 1.34
C ASP A 256 -3.06 15.58 0.57
N GLU A 257 -2.73 15.40 -0.71
CA GLU A 257 -2.21 16.47 -1.58
C GLU A 257 -3.22 17.61 -1.73
N LYS A 258 -4.52 17.32 -1.61
CA LYS A 258 -5.60 18.29 -1.80
C LYS A 258 -5.98 19.03 -0.53
N ASP A 259 -5.70 18.44 0.63
CA ASP A 259 -6.09 18.94 1.94
C ASP A 259 -5.03 18.53 2.96
N VAL A 260 -4.12 19.47 3.26
CA VAL A 260 -2.98 19.23 4.15
C VAL A 260 -3.38 18.95 5.60
N GLU A 261 -4.64 19.24 5.98
CA GLU A 261 -5.15 18.90 7.31
C GLU A 261 -5.63 17.45 7.41
N MET A 262 -5.78 16.76 6.27
CA MET A 262 -6.28 15.40 6.19
C MET A 262 -5.15 14.39 6.04
N LEU A 263 -5.18 13.37 6.89
CA LEU A 263 -4.39 12.16 6.69
C LEU A 263 -5.15 11.21 5.76
N TRP A 264 -4.40 10.55 4.90
CA TRP A 264 -4.89 9.57 3.93
C TRP A 264 -4.08 8.28 4.05
N CYS A 265 -4.73 7.14 3.86
CA CYS A 265 -4.06 5.86 3.69
C CYS A 265 -4.26 5.37 2.25
N GLY A 266 -3.18 5.21 1.49
CA GLY A 266 -3.23 4.73 0.10
C GLY A 266 -3.81 3.33 -0.06
N SER A 267 -3.70 2.45 0.95
CA SER A 267 -4.17 1.07 0.86
C SER A 267 -5.67 0.92 1.12
N CYS A 268 -6.20 1.51 2.21
CA CYS A 268 -7.63 1.41 2.54
C CYS A 268 -8.47 2.62 2.08
N ASN A 269 -7.82 3.60 1.45
CA ASN A 269 -8.37 4.86 0.97
C ASN A 269 -9.18 5.63 2.03
N ARG A 270 -8.87 5.46 3.31
CA ARG A 270 -9.48 6.22 4.40
C ARG A 270 -8.84 7.60 4.47
N ARG A 271 -9.67 8.62 4.60
CA ARG A 271 -9.30 10.00 4.94
C ARG A 271 -9.74 10.28 6.36
N TRP A 272 -8.88 10.95 7.12
CA TRP A 272 -9.13 11.21 8.53
C TRP A 272 -8.40 12.48 8.97
N GLN A 273 -9.12 13.37 9.63
CA GLN A 273 -8.56 14.60 10.19
C GLN A 273 -8.10 14.30 11.63
N PRO A 274 -6.79 14.35 11.93
CA PRO A 274 -6.28 14.13 13.29
C PRO A 274 -6.42 15.37 14.17
N PHE A 275 -6.63 16.55 13.58
CA PHE A 275 -6.71 17.84 14.26
C PHE A 275 -8.14 18.15 14.68
N SER A 276 -8.31 18.68 15.89
CA SER A 276 -9.60 19.22 16.29
C SER A 276 -9.72 20.64 15.73
N VAL A 277 -10.68 20.88 14.85
CA VAL A 277 -10.94 22.20 14.26
C VAL A 277 -11.10 23.23 15.39
N LYS A 278 -10.28 24.29 15.37
CA LYS A 278 -10.56 25.49 16.14
C LYS A 278 -11.84 26.08 15.55
N ALA A 279 -12.95 25.98 16.27
CA ALA A 279 -14.21 26.59 15.83
C ALA A 279 -13.95 28.06 15.48
N SER A 280 -14.10 28.41 14.20
CA SER A 280 -14.13 29.79 13.75
C SER A 280 -15.25 30.47 14.52
N LYS A 281 -14.89 31.50 15.30
CA LYS A 281 -15.86 32.42 15.86
C LYS A 281 -16.37 33.31 14.73
N GLU A 282 -17.31 32.81 13.95
CA GLU A 282 -18.22 33.68 13.22
C GLU A 282 -19.54 33.72 14.00
N ASN A 283 -19.84 34.93 14.48
CA ASN A 283 -21.13 35.28 15.03
C ASN A 283 -22.21 35.02 13.98
N ASP A 284 -23.24 34.24 14.33
CA ASP A 284 -24.60 34.71 14.09
C ASP A 284 -25.59 34.01 15.03
N GLU A 285 -26.39 34.85 15.69
CA GLU A 285 -27.45 34.48 16.60
C GLU A 285 -28.66 33.92 15.82
N LYS A 286 -29.18 32.75 16.23
CA LYS A 286 -30.60 32.56 16.63
C LYS A 286 -30.95 31.11 17.02
N GLU A 287 -31.49 31.03 18.24
CA GLU A 287 -32.56 30.16 18.76
C GLU A 287 -32.39 28.62 18.95
N ILE A 288 -32.00 28.28 20.20
CA ILE A 288 -32.65 27.41 21.22
C ILE A 288 -33.02 25.95 20.85
N GLU A 289 -32.26 25.00 21.43
CA GLU A 289 -32.74 23.74 22.04
C GLU A 289 -31.86 23.35 23.25
N PRO A 290 -32.36 22.62 24.27
CA PRO A 290 -31.85 22.65 25.65
C PRO A 290 -30.52 21.88 25.86
N PRO A 291 -29.72 22.24 26.89
CA PRO A 291 -28.32 21.83 26.98
C PRO A 291 -28.20 20.43 27.59
N ALA A 292 -28.12 19.40 26.75
CA ALA A 292 -27.46 18.16 27.16
C ALA A 292 -25.97 18.46 27.35
N LYS A 293 -25.53 18.45 28.62
CA LYS A 293 -24.17 18.67 29.12
C LYS A 293 -23.07 18.41 28.07
N ARG A 294 -22.67 19.45 27.33
CA ARG A 294 -21.46 19.43 26.51
C ARG A 294 -20.28 19.46 27.47
N LEU A 295 -19.67 18.31 27.69
CA LEU A 295 -18.38 18.22 28.36
C LEU A 295 -17.35 18.89 27.43
N LYS A 296 -17.02 20.14 27.73
CA LYS A 296 -15.96 20.90 27.10
C LYS A 296 -14.64 20.29 27.58
N THR A 297 -14.08 19.36 26.81
CA THR A 297 -12.73 18.85 27.05
C THR A 297 -11.84 19.38 25.93
N ASP A 298 -11.29 20.57 26.18
CA ASP A 298 -10.34 21.28 25.35
C ASP A 298 -8.92 20.75 25.61
N THR A 299 -8.77 19.43 25.51
CA THR A 299 -7.47 18.75 25.53
C THR A 299 -7.30 18.06 24.19
N ALA A 300 -6.16 18.29 23.53
CA ALA A 300 -5.74 17.53 22.36
C ALA A 300 -5.86 16.04 22.70
N ARG A 301 -6.89 15.38 22.16
CA ARG A 301 -7.15 13.98 22.45
C ARG A 301 -6.06 13.17 21.78
N ALA A 302 -5.39 12.31 22.56
CA ALA A 302 -4.45 11.38 21.99
C ALA A 302 -5.16 10.49 20.96
N VAL A 303 -4.52 10.28 19.81
CA VAL A 303 -5.07 9.57 18.67
C VAL A 303 -4.45 8.17 18.55
N ASP A 304 -5.29 7.19 18.28
CA ASP A 304 -4.85 5.83 17.96
C ASP A 304 -4.79 5.68 16.44
N LEU A 305 -3.57 5.82 15.91
CA LEU A 305 -3.30 5.77 14.47
C LEU A 305 -3.64 4.40 13.85
N LEU A 306 -3.57 3.31 14.61
CA LEU A 306 -3.80 1.96 14.09
C LEU A 306 -5.30 1.67 13.98
N SER A 307 -6.10 2.01 15.00
CA SER A 307 -7.56 1.83 14.94
C SER A 307 -8.27 2.77 13.96
N GLN A 308 -7.57 3.82 13.50
CA GLN A 308 -8.06 4.66 12.41
C GLN A 308 -7.98 3.99 11.03
N HIS A 309 -7.38 2.82 10.88
CA HIS A 309 -7.50 2.10 9.61
C HIS A 309 -8.87 1.43 9.47
N ARG A 310 -9.22 1.02 8.24
CA ARG A 310 -10.33 0.07 8.06
C ARG A 310 -9.84 -1.32 8.50
N HIS A 311 -10.73 -2.16 9.03
CA HIS A 311 -10.36 -3.47 9.58
C HIS A 311 -9.65 -4.40 8.57
N PHE A 312 -9.94 -4.24 7.29
CA PHE A 312 -9.32 -4.99 6.20
C PHE A 312 -8.02 -4.38 5.66
N CYS A 313 -7.59 -3.22 6.17
CA CYS A 313 -6.40 -2.53 5.65
C CYS A 313 -5.15 -3.39 5.88
N PRO A 314 -4.28 -3.59 4.88
CA PRO A 314 -3.10 -4.44 5.03
C PRO A 314 -2.07 -3.85 6.00
N TRP A 315 -2.19 -2.55 6.32
CA TRP A 315 -1.45 -1.93 7.41
C TRP A 315 -1.74 -2.53 8.78
N VAL A 316 -2.95 -3.05 9.03
CA VAL A 316 -3.36 -3.63 10.33
C VAL A 316 -3.70 -5.11 10.28
N ALA A 317 -4.21 -5.63 9.16
CA ALA A 317 -4.69 -7.00 9.04
C ALA A 317 -3.61 -8.04 8.68
N GLY A 318 -2.48 -7.60 8.09
CA GLY A 318 -1.46 -8.51 7.54
C GLY A 318 -1.90 -9.20 6.25
N ARG A 319 -0.96 -9.91 5.60
CA ARG A 319 -1.25 -10.72 4.40
C ARG A 319 -1.80 -12.07 4.84
N LYS A 320 -2.95 -12.45 4.29
CA LYS A 320 -3.53 -13.77 4.49
C LYS A 320 -2.89 -14.75 3.50
N SER A 321 -2.58 -15.96 3.96
CA SER A 321 -2.13 -17.03 3.06
C SER A 321 -3.28 -17.43 2.14
N THR A 322 -3.05 -17.41 0.84
CA THR A 322 -4.04 -17.77 -0.20
C THR A 322 -4.16 -19.27 -0.40
N GLY A 323 -3.35 -20.08 0.29
CA GLY A 323 -3.37 -21.55 0.21
C GLY A 323 -2.86 -22.13 -1.11
N VAL A 324 -2.52 -21.29 -2.08
CA VAL A 324 -1.61 -21.63 -3.17
C VAL A 324 -0.21 -21.44 -2.60
N ASP A 325 0.71 -22.35 -2.92
CA ASP A 325 2.11 -22.31 -2.48
C ASP A 325 2.82 -21.10 -3.09
N ASP A 326 2.46 -19.91 -2.60
CA ASP A 326 2.86 -18.60 -3.11
C ASP A 326 4.35 -18.42 -2.82
N TYR A 327 5.20 -18.72 -3.81
CA TYR A 327 6.60 -18.29 -4.02
C TYR A 327 7.60 -18.42 -2.83
N GLY A 328 7.16 -18.93 -1.68
CA GLY A 328 7.85 -18.89 -0.39
C GLY A 328 8.97 -19.93 -0.24
N GLU A 329 9.24 -20.69 -1.30
CA GLU A 329 10.37 -21.62 -1.35
C GLU A 329 11.71 -20.88 -1.53
N ILE A 330 11.70 -19.67 -2.10
CA ILE A 330 12.93 -18.96 -2.47
C ILE A 330 13.55 -18.23 -1.26
N ASP A 331 12.73 -17.60 -0.41
CA ASP A 331 13.19 -16.92 0.81
C ASP A 331 12.11 -16.97 1.91
N PRO A 332 12.17 -17.97 2.82
CA PRO A 332 11.24 -18.10 3.93
C PRO A 332 11.26 -16.90 4.89
N LYS A 333 12.42 -16.26 5.09
CA LYS A 333 12.53 -15.11 6.01
C LYS A 333 11.83 -13.89 5.44
N LEU A 334 12.02 -13.63 4.13
CA LEU A 334 11.29 -12.56 3.44
C LEU A 334 9.79 -12.81 3.49
N TRP A 335 9.35 -14.05 3.28
CA TRP A 335 7.92 -14.35 3.28
C TRP A 335 7.26 -14.19 4.64
N GLU A 336 7.92 -14.63 5.72
CA GLU A 336 7.45 -14.37 7.08
C GLU A 336 7.37 -12.87 7.39
N PHE A 337 8.33 -12.07 6.92
CA PHE A 337 8.29 -10.62 7.05
C PHE A 337 7.12 -9.98 6.27
N VAL A 338 6.93 -10.36 5.01
CA VAL A 338 5.89 -9.80 4.13
C VAL A 338 4.48 -10.19 4.56
N LYS A 339 4.33 -11.25 5.37
CA LYS A 339 3.05 -11.61 6.00
C LYS A 339 2.60 -10.65 7.10
N LEU A 340 3.55 -9.98 7.74
CA LEU A 340 3.26 -9.08 8.84
C LEU A 340 2.37 -7.90 8.37
N PRO A 341 1.52 -7.34 9.26
CA PRO A 341 0.85 -6.08 8.99
C PRO A 341 1.88 -4.97 8.74
N GLY A 342 1.52 -4.00 7.89
CA GLY A 342 2.42 -2.92 7.49
C GLY A 342 3.07 -2.20 8.66
N TRP A 343 2.32 -1.91 9.73
CA TRP A 343 2.89 -1.22 10.89
C TRP A 343 4.02 -2.03 11.55
N LYS A 344 3.93 -3.36 11.56
CA LYS A 344 5.01 -4.24 12.07
C LYS A 344 6.19 -4.29 11.12
N GLN A 345 5.95 -4.38 9.82
CA GLN A 345 7.02 -4.36 8.82
C GLN A 345 7.89 -3.09 8.97
N TYR A 346 7.22 -1.95 9.14
CA TYR A 346 7.87 -0.66 9.37
C TYR A 346 8.48 -0.53 10.77
N ALA A 347 7.82 -1.01 11.82
CA ALA A 347 8.39 -0.99 13.17
C ALA A 347 9.69 -1.80 13.23
N GLN A 348 9.67 -3.04 12.71
CA GLN A 348 10.84 -3.91 12.72
C GLN A 348 12.02 -3.30 11.94
N CYS A 349 11.79 -2.56 10.86
CA CYS A 349 12.86 -1.94 10.07
C CYS A 349 13.57 -0.80 10.81
N MET A 350 13.01 -0.28 11.90
CA MET A 350 13.66 0.72 12.77
C MET A 350 14.95 0.20 13.41
N SER A 351 15.19 -1.11 13.42
CA SER A 351 16.48 -1.69 13.82
C SER A 351 17.66 -1.09 13.05
N PHE A 352 17.45 -0.70 11.78
CA PHE A 352 18.48 -0.09 10.93
C PHE A 352 18.86 1.35 11.33
N LEU A 353 18.03 2.05 12.13
CA LEU A 353 18.37 3.39 12.61
C LEU A 353 19.65 3.41 13.45
N GLY A 354 19.95 2.30 14.16
CA GLY A 354 21.12 2.17 15.04
C GLY A 354 22.45 1.86 14.36
N ASN A 355 22.45 1.31 13.14
CA ASN A 355 23.66 0.80 12.47
C ASN A 355 24.13 1.73 11.34
N PRO A 356 25.17 2.55 11.54
CA PRO A 356 25.66 3.46 10.49
C PRO A 356 26.28 2.71 9.29
N GLU A 357 26.74 1.47 9.48
CA GLU A 357 27.38 0.64 8.46
C GLU A 357 26.40 0.07 7.41
N ASP A 358 25.10 0.07 7.69
CA ASP A 358 24.07 -0.39 6.76
C ASP A 358 23.83 0.57 5.58
N ARG A 359 24.56 1.69 5.48
CA ARG A 359 24.59 2.50 4.24
C ARG A 359 25.38 1.84 3.11
N ALA A 360 26.26 0.89 3.42
CA ALA A 360 27.00 0.19 2.38
C ALA A 360 26.03 -0.74 1.66
N ILE A 361 25.75 -0.44 0.39
CA ILE A 361 25.48 -1.48 -0.59
C ILE A 361 26.61 -2.48 -0.39
N VAL A 362 26.32 -3.62 0.25
CA VAL A 362 27.26 -4.74 0.22
C VAL A 362 27.18 -5.24 -1.22
N ALA A 363 27.93 -4.58 -2.11
CA ALA A 363 28.56 -5.29 -3.19
C ALA A 363 29.40 -6.33 -2.48
N VAL A 364 28.84 -7.54 -2.32
CA VAL A 364 29.56 -8.68 -1.82
C VAL A 364 30.61 -8.97 -2.89
N ALA A 365 31.74 -8.27 -2.81
CA ALA A 365 33.01 -8.82 -3.22
C ALA A 365 33.23 -10.00 -2.26
N SER A 366 32.73 -11.17 -2.65
CA SER A 366 32.96 -12.42 -1.97
C SER A 366 34.45 -12.69 -2.03
N SER A 367 35.16 -12.28 -0.98
CA SER A 367 36.47 -12.81 -0.63
C SER A 367 36.24 -13.91 0.40
N ASP A 368 35.70 -15.03 -0.04
CA ASP A 368 36.04 -16.32 0.55
C ASP A 368 36.11 -17.36 -0.58
N CYS A 369 37.34 -17.77 -0.84
CA CYS A 369 37.72 -18.72 -1.85
C CYS A 369 37.13 -20.10 -1.54
N GLN A 370 36.05 -20.47 -2.24
CA GLN A 370 35.86 -21.85 -2.66
C GLN A 370 36.20 -21.92 -4.14
N GLU A 371 37.16 -22.77 -4.46
CA GLU A 371 37.65 -23.06 -5.81
C GLU A 371 36.49 -23.18 -6.80
N THR A 372 36.32 -22.16 -7.64
CA THR A 372 35.58 -22.29 -8.88
C THR A 372 36.29 -23.36 -9.71
N ARG A 373 35.74 -24.58 -9.73
CA ARG A 373 36.07 -25.56 -10.76
C ARG A 373 35.71 -24.94 -12.10
N VAL A 374 36.72 -24.43 -12.79
CA VAL A 374 36.61 -24.01 -14.19
C VAL A 374 36.15 -25.23 -14.97
N CYS A 375 34.86 -25.25 -15.32
CA CYS A 375 34.28 -26.34 -16.06
C CYS A 375 34.86 -26.26 -17.48
N ASN A 376 35.73 -27.21 -17.82
CA ASN A 376 36.33 -27.30 -19.15
C ASN A 376 35.19 -27.51 -20.17
N PRO A 377 34.98 -26.59 -21.13
CA PRO A 377 33.85 -26.64 -22.05
C PRO A 377 33.85 -27.90 -22.92
N VAL A 378 34.99 -28.58 -23.07
CA VAL A 378 35.10 -29.87 -23.76
C VAL A 378 34.39 -30.98 -22.97
N VAL A 379 34.52 -30.99 -21.64
CA VAL A 379 33.90 -32.00 -20.77
C VAL A 379 32.38 -31.81 -20.71
N ALA A 380 31.91 -30.56 -20.73
CA ALA A 380 30.49 -30.25 -20.79
C ALA A 380 29.87 -30.70 -22.13
N LEU A 381 30.58 -30.53 -23.25
CA LEU A 381 30.13 -31.01 -24.56
C LEU A 381 30.12 -32.54 -24.66
N GLU A 382 31.07 -33.24 -24.04
CA GLU A 382 31.07 -34.71 -23.99
C GLU A 382 29.93 -35.27 -23.13
N SER A 383 29.61 -34.64 -22.00
CA SER A 383 28.43 -35.04 -21.20
C SER A 383 27.11 -34.81 -21.94
N ILE A 384 27.00 -33.74 -22.74
CA ILE A 384 25.80 -33.49 -23.55
C ILE A 384 25.67 -34.52 -24.68
N ARG A 385 26.79 -34.91 -25.33
CA ARG A 385 26.77 -35.98 -26.35
C ARG A 385 26.40 -37.34 -25.78
N ALA A 386 26.90 -37.66 -24.58
CA ALA A 386 26.57 -38.90 -23.89
C ALA A 386 25.10 -39.00 -23.46
N VAL A 387 24.42 -37.87 -23.24
CA VAL A 387 22.98 -37.84 -22.89
C VAL A 387 22.09 -37.89 -24.14
N LEU A 388 22.61 -37.46 -25.29
CA LEU A 388 21.88 -37.42 -26.55
C LEU A 388 22.16 -38.61 -27.48
N ASP A 389 22.97 -39.59 -27.04
CA ASP A 389 23.43 -40.76 -27.83
C ASP A 389 23.95 -40.38 -29.24
N LEU A 390 24.77 -39.32 -29.30
CA LEU A 390 25.43 -38.82 -30.53
C LEU A 390 26.93 -39.10 -30.56
#